data_AF-A0A1M3EBR3-F1
#
_entry.id   AF-A0A1M3EBR3-F1
#
_cell.length_a   1.000
_cell.length_b   1.000
_cell.length_c   1.000
_cell.angle_alpha   90.00
_cell.angle_beta   90.00
_cell.angle_gamma   90.00
#
_symmetry.space_group_name_H-M   'P 1'
#
loop_
_entity.id
_entity.type
_entity.pdbx_description
1 polymer ?
#
loop_
_entity_poly.entity_id
_entity_poly.type
_entity_poly.pdbx_seq_one_letter_code
_entity_poly.pdbx_strand_id
1 'polypeptide(L)'
;MNINYFSHAILRIYNKCLIVCFSILLYSCNIEGTYENREPDKKDGERIAVAFYNLIQQRDYVKTYSLYTERFFTITDTSKLASLYFQIDSTCGNVKDYTLLEWKTKIVKGVNPISEYVYLYDVN
;
A
#
# COMPACT_ATOMS: atom_id res chain seq x y z
N MET A 1 63.68 9.62 20.52
CA MET A 1 62.61 9.88 19.52
C MET A 1 61.29 9.94 20.27
N ASN A 2 60.57 11.06 20.16
CA ASN A 2 59.62 11.56 21.17
C ASN A 2 58.28 10.80 21.16
N ILE A 3 58.04 9.93 22.15
CA ILE A 3 56.84 9.08 22.30
C ILE A 3 55.56 9.93 22.39
N ASN A 4 55.66 11.17 22.89
CA ASN A 4 54.54 12.09 23.04
C ASN A 4 53.97 12.63 21.71
N TYR A 5 54.78 12.68 20.64
CA TYR A 5 54.33 13.20 19.34
C TYR A 5 53.46 12.18 18.59
N PHE A 6 53.78 10.89 18.75
CA PHE A 6 53.05 9.78 18.13
C PHE A 6 51.64 9.62 18.73
N SER A 7 51.54 9.76 20.07
CA SER A 7 50.27 9.77 20.80
C SER A 7 49.32 10.87 20.34
N HIS A 8 49.83 12.11 20.18
CA HIS A 8 49.02 13.24 19.72
C HIS A 8 48.52 13.10 18.28
N ALA A 9 49.31 12.49 17.38
CA ALA A 9 48.91 12.26 16.00
C ALA A 9 47.79 11.21 15.90
N ILE A 10 47.89 10.12 16.68
CA ILE A 10 46.87 9.08 16.75
C ILE A 10 45.56 9.61 17.33
N LEU A 11 45.63 10.40 18.40
CA LEU A 11 44.45 11.02 19.03
C LEU A 11 43.71 11.97 18.06
N ARG A 12 44.46 12.72 17.23
CA ARG A 12 43.90 13.63 16.23
C ARG A 12 43.26 12.90 15.06
N ILE A 13 43.80 11.75 14.65
CA ILE A 13 43.21 10.87 13.64
C ILE A 13 41.93 10.22 14.18
N TYR A 14 41.96 9.73 15.43
CA TYR A 14 40.79 9.13 16.09
C TYR A 14 39.62 10.12 16.19
N ASN A 15 39.87 11.36 16.61
CA ASN A 15 38.84 12.41 16.66
C ASN A 15 38.26 12.74 15.27
N LYS A 16 39.08 12.73 14.22
CA LYS A 16 38.59 12.93 12.84
C LYS A 16 37.75 11.76 12.35
N CYS A 17 38.18 10.52 12.60
CA CYS A 17 37.40 9.32 12.28
C CYS A 17 36.08 9.28 13.05
N LEU A 18 36.07 9.68 14.32
CA LEU A 18 34.87 9.75 15.15
C LEU A 18 33.85 10.75 14.60
N ILE A 19 34.30 11.93 14.16
CA ILE A 19 33.43 12.93 13.52
C ILE A 19 32.83 12.39 12.21
N VAL A 20 33.64 11.72 11.38
CA VAL A 20 33.18 11.10 10.13
C VAL A 20 32.17 9.98 10.41
N CYS A 21 32.45 9.09 11.36
CA CYS A 21 31.50 8.03 11.76
C CYS A 21 30.20 8.61 12.32
N PHE A 22 30.26 9.69 13.10
CA PHE A 22 29.07 10.36 13.65
C PHE A 22 28.23 11.03 12.55
N SER A 23 28.87 11.59 11.51
CA SER A 23 28.14 12.15 10.37
C SER A 23 27.38 11.11 9.53
N ILE A 24 27.83 9.84 9.50
CA ILE A 24 27.12 8.75 8.81
C ILE A 24 25.79 8.40 9.52
N LEU A 25 25.74 8.55 10.85
CA LEU A 25 24.53 8.27 11.64
C LEU A 25 23.40 9.29 11.43
N LEU A 26 23.69 10.47 10.86
CA LEU A 26 22.70 11.51 10.60
C LEU A 26 21.97 11.34 9.25
N TYR A 27 22.36 10.36 8.42
CA TYR A 27 21.73 10.11 7.12
C TYR A 27 20.49 9.18 7.19
N SER A 28 20.12 8.64 8.34
CA SER A 28 18.88 7.87 8.48
C SER A 28 17.68 8.80 8.66
N CYS A 29 17.37 9.60 7.63
CA CYS A 29 16.11 10.31 7.56
C CYS A 29 15.02 9.28 7.21
N ASN A 30 14.24 8.86 8.21
CA ASN A 30 13.01 8.10 7.96
C ASN A 30 12.08 9.02 7.19
N ILE A 31 11.81 8.69 5.92
CA ILE A 31 10.82 9.41 5.10
C ILE A 31 9.44 9.00 5.60
N GLU A 32 9.06 9.52 6.76
CA GLU A 32 7.69 9.52 7.23
C GLU A 32 6.91 10.48 6.34
N GLY A 33 5.88 9.99 5.66
CA GLY A 33 5.15 10.77 4.68
C GLY A 33 3.70 10.32 4.62
N THR A 34 2.78 11.26 4.80
CA THR A 34 1.37 11.05 4.52
C THR A 34 1.05 11.69 3.18
N TYR A 35 0.48 10.92 2.28
CA TYR A 35 0.06 11.37 0.96
C TYR A 35 -1.42 11.11 0.80
N GLU A 36 -2.13 12.10 0.31
CA GLU A 36 -3.57 12.01 0.07
C GLU A 36 -3.88 12.32 -1.39
N ASN A 37 -4.85 11.60 -1.93
CA ASN A 37 -5.44 11.85 -3.25
C ASN A 37 -4.40 12.06 -4.36
N ARG A 38 -3.33 11.25 -4.38
CA ARG A 38 -2.36 11.28 -5.48
C ARG A 38 -2.83 10.41 -6.62
N GLU A 39 -2.73 10.95 -7.84
CA GLU A 39 -3.15 10.25 -9.06
C GLU A 39 -2.45 8.88 -9.28
N PRO A 40 -1.15 8.70 -8.97
CA PRO A 40 -0.53 7.37 -9.05
C PRO A 40 -1.18 6.35 -8.10
N ASP A 41 -1.53 6.78 -6.88
CA ASP A 41 -2.16 5.90 -5.89
C ASP A 41 -3.60 5.57 -6.31
N LYS A 42 -4.33 6.54 -6.86
CA LYS A 42 -5.65 6.31 -7.47
C LYS A 42 -5.56 5.21 -8.53
N LYS A 43 -4.64 5.34 -9.48
CA LYS A 43 -4.48 4.37 -10.58
C LYS A 43 -4.09 2.99 -10.07
N ASP A 44 -3.32 2.92 -8.99
CA ASP A 44 -2.91 1.64 -8.42
C ASP A 44 -4.09 0.87 -7.83
N GLY A 45 -4.88 1.51 -6.96
CA GLY A 45 -6.07 0.88 -6.39
C GLY A 45 -7.19 0.63 -7.41
N GLU A 46 -7.33 1.50 -8.41
CA GLU A 46 -8.35 1.39 -9.46
C GLU A 46 -8.16 0.12 -10.31
N ARG A 47 -6.91 -0.38 -10.46
CA ARG A 47 -6.66 -1.66 -11.17
C ARG A 47 -7.40 -2.83 -10.53
N ILE A 48 -7.51 -2.85 -9.20
CA ILE A 48 -8.22 -3.92 -8.48
C ILE A 48 -9.73 -3.81 -8.72
N ALA A 49 -10.27 -2.59 -8.70
CA ALA A 49 -11.69 -2.37 -9.01
C ALA A 49 -12.03 -2.75 -10.46
N VAL A 50 -11.19 -2.37 -11.43
CA VAL A 50 -11.35 -2.78 -12.84
C VAL A 50 -11.28 -4.31 -12.98
N ALA A 51 -10.31 -4.96 -12.34
CA ALA A 51 -10.21 -6.41 -12.34
C ALA A 51 -11.46 -7.07 -11.74
N PHE A 52 -11.99 -6.51 -10.64
CA PHE A 52 -13.22 -6.97 -10.02
C PHE A 52 -14.41 -6.86 -10.98
N TYR A 53 -14.71 -5.67 -11.51
CA TYR A 53 -15.86 -5.49 -12.39
C TYR A 53 -15.76 -6.30 -13.68
N ASN A 54 -14.57 -6.47 -14.26
CA ASN A 54 -14.37 -7.35 -15.41
C ASN A 54 -14.79 -8.80 -15.13
N LEU A 55 -14.47 -9.32 -13.94
CA LEU A 55 -14.87 -10.66 -13.52
C LEU A 55 -16.39 -10.74 -13.25
N ILE A 56 -16.96 -9.71 -12.62
CA ILE A 56 -18.41 -9.64 -12.37
C ILE A 56 -19.20 -9.63 -13.68
N GLN A 57 -18.81 -8.82 -14.66
CA GLN A 57 -19.45 -8.76 -15.99
C GLN A 57 -19.40 -10.11 -16.72
N GLN A 58 -18.34 -10.90 -16.50
CA GLN A 58 -18.17 -12.26 -17.04
C GLN A 58 -18.87 -13.34 -16.21
N ARG A 59 -19.50 -12.97 -15.08
CA ARG A 59 -20.07 -13.89 -14.07
C ARG A 59 -19.06 -14.90 -13.52
N ASP A 60 -17.77 -14.54 -13.55
CA ASP A 60 -16.68 -15.37 -13.02
C ASP A 60 -16.42 -15.06 -11.54
N TYR A 61 -17.43 -15.34 -10.72
CA TYR A 61 -17.45 -14.97 -9.31
C TYR A 61 -16.34 -15.65 -8.50
N VAL A 62 -15.99 -16.89 -8.85
CA VAL A 62 -14.96 -17.65 -8.13
C VAL A 62 -13.58 -17.01 -8.30
N LYS A 63 -13.26 -16.48 -9.49
CA LYS A 63 -11.99 -15.79 -9.70
C LYS A 63 -11.86 -14.50 -8.88
N THR A 64 -12.96 -13.87 -8.47
CA THR A 64 -12.90 -12.69 -7.61
C THR A 64 -12.26 -12.97 -6.26
N TYR A 65 -12.27 -14.22 -5.78
CA TYR A 65 -11.70 -14.59 -4.48
C TYR A 65 -10.21 -14.27 -4.39
N SER A 66 -9.50 -14.32 -5.53
CA SER A 66 -8.07 -13.96 -5.63
C SER A 66 -7.78 -12.47 -5.39
N LEU A 67 -8.80 -11.61 -5.46
CA LEU A 67 -8.67 -10.17 -5.20
C LEU A 67 -8.74 -9.83 -3.71
N TYR A 68 -9.12 -10.79 -2.87
CA TYR A 68 -9.23 -10.61 -1.43
C TYR A 68 -8.05 -11.26 -0.70
N THR A 69 -7.68 -10.68 0.43
CA THR A 69 -6.65 -11.26 1.31
C THR A 69 -7.24 -12.39 2.16
N GLU A 70 -6.40 -13.29 2.65
CA GLU A 70 -6.83 -14.34 3.59
C GLU A 70 -7.52 -13.76 4.83
N ARG A 71 -7.09 -12.58 5.30
CA ARG A 71 -7.70 -11.86 6.42
C ARG A 71 -9.17 -11.55 6.17
N PHE A 72 -9.58 -11.21 4.95
CA PHE A 72 -10.98 -10.99 4.60
C PHE A 72 -11.81 -12.26 4.84
N PHE A 73 -11.28 -13.41 4.43
CA PHE A 73 -11.95 -14.71 4.55
C PHE A 73 -12.05 -15.23 5.99
N THR A 74 -11.36 -14.61 6.95
CA THR A 74 -11.56 -14.91 8.38
C THR A 74 -12.94 -14.48 8.90
N ILE A 75 -13.60 -13.53 8.23
CA ILE A 75 -14.91 -13.00 8.60
C ILE A 75 -15.98 -13.44 7.59
N THR A 76 -15.67 -13.33 6.29
CA THR A 76 -16.57 -13.64 5.19
C THR A 76 -15.99 -14.76 4.35
N ASP A 77 -16.36 -16.01 4.64
CA ASP A 77 -15.94 -17.17 3.85
C ASP A 77 -16.47 -17.10 2.39
N THR A 78 -15.91 -17.96 1.54
CA THR A 78 -16.25 -18.02 0.11
C THR A 78 -17.70 -18.44 -0.13
N SER A 79 -18.34 -19.20 0.78
CA SER A 79 -19.75 -19.57 0.65
C SER A 79 -20.65 -18.36 0.83
N LYS A 80 -20.38 -17.52 1.84
CA LYS A 80 -21.13 -16.27 2.06
C LYS A 80 -20.95 -15.32 0.88
N LEU A 81 -19.73 -15.20 0.36
CA LEU A 81 -19.44 -14.36 -0.79
C LEU A 81 -20.15 -14.88 -2.06
N ALA A 82 -20.17 -16.20 -2.29
CA ALA A 82 -20.92 -16.81 -3.38
C ALA A 82 -22.43 -16.52 -3.28
N SER A 83 -23.02 -16.66 -2.09
CA SER A 83 -24.43 -16.34 -1.84
C SER A 83 -24.73 -14.87 -2.12
N LEU A 84 -23.83 -13.96 -1.74
CA LEU A 84 -23.97 -12.53 -2.03
C LEU A 84 -24.00 -12.27 -3.54
N TYR A 85 -23.07 -12.83 -4.31
CA TYR A 85 -23.05 -12.67 -5.76
C TYR A 85 -24.30 -13.24 -6.42
N PHE A 86 -24.74 -14.43 -6.01
CA PHE A 86 -25.97 -15.03 -6.52
C PHE A 86 -27.19 -14.15 -6.24
N GLN A 87 -27.29 -13.61 -5.02
CA GLN A 87 -28.38 -12.71 -4.67
C GLN A 87 -28.37 -11.46 -5.55
N ILE A 88 -27.22 -10.79 -5.68
CA ILE A 88 -27.06 -9.59 -6.52
C ILE A 88 -27.42 -9.89 -7.98
N ASP A 89 -26.90 -10.98 -8.56
CA ASP A 89 -27.20 -11.35 -9.95
C ASP A 89 -28.68 -11.67 -10.15
N SER A 90 -29.33 -12.31 -9.16
CA SER A 90 -30.75 -12.64 -9.22
C SER A 90 -31.66 -11.42 -9.12
N THR A 91 -31.26 -10.38 -8.38
CA THR A 91 -32.07 -9.19 -8.13
C THR A 91 -31.79 -8.05 -9.10
N CYS A 92 -30.53 -7.85 -9.45
CA CYS A 92 -30.05 -6.72 -10.25
C CYS A 92 -29.69 -7.13 -11.68
N GLY A 93 -29.53 -8.43 -11.94
CA GLY A 93 -29.02 -8.93 -13.21
C GLY A 93 -27.52 -8.75 -13.35
N ASN A 94 -27.03 -8.95 -14.58
CA ASN A 94 -25.61 -8.79 -14.89
C ASN A 94 -25.23 -7.31 -14.97
N VAL A 95 -24.06 -6.96 -14.45
CA VAL A 95 -23.45 -5.65 -14.64
C VAL A 95 -23.15 -5.46 -16.14
N LYS A 96 -23.57 -4.33 -16.69
CA LYS A 96 -23.32 -3.94 -18.08
C LYS A 96 -22.24 -2.88 -18.16
N ASP A 97 -22.28 -1.90 -17.27
CA ASP A 97 -21.34 -0.79 -17.25
C ASP A 97 -21.08 -0.29 -15.83
N TYR A 98 -19.94 0.38 -15.64
CA TYR A 98 -19.58 0.99 -14.38
C TYR A 98 -18.75 2.26 -14.60
N THR A 99 -19.10 3.33 -13.89
CA THR A 99 -18.41 4.63 -13.99
C THR A 99 -17.91 5.06 -12.63
N LEU A 100 -16.62 5.43 -12.53
CA LEU A 100 -16.04 5.98 -11.31
C LEU A 100 -16.61 7.39 -11.07
N LEU A 101 -17.32 7.58 -9.97
CA LEU A 101 -17.89 8.87 -9.57
C LEU A 101 -16.93 9.65 -8.68
N GLU A 102 -16.45 9.01 -7.61
CA GLU A 102 -15.60 9.63 -6.59
C GLU A 102 -14.49 8.66 -6.16
N TRP A 103 -13.36 9.23 -5.75
CA TRP A 103 -12.26 8.45 -5.20
C TRP A 103 -11.52 9.24 -4.12
N LYS A 104 -10.98 8.52 -3.13
CA LYS A 104 -10.10 9.06 -2.09
C LYS A 104 -8.99 8.07 -1.79
N THR A 105 -7.77 8.56 -1.64
CA THR A 105 -6.62 7.74 -1.21
C THR A 105 -5.88 8.38 -0.06
N LYS A 106 -5.36 7.55 0.85
CA LYS A 106 -4.48 7.97 1.93
C LYS A 106 -3.38 6.94 2.13
N ILE A 107 -2.14 7.35 1.91
CA ILE A 107 -0.94 6.50 2.03
C ILE A 107 -0.03 7.11 3.10
N VAL A 108 0.16 6.38 4.19
CA VAL A 108 1.13 6.66 5.25
C VAL A 108 2.35 5.78 5.02
N LYS A 109 3.53 6.39 4.85
CA LYS A 109 4.84 5.73 4.82
C LYS A 109 5.56 5.98 6.14
N GLY A 110 6.35 5.01 6.60
CA GLY A 110 7.14 5.13 7.83
C GLY A 110 7.08 3.85 8.65
N VAL A 111 7.16 4.01 9.97
CA VAL A 111 7.20 2.90 10.94
C VAL A 111 5.90 2.09 10.96
N ASN A 112 4.75 2.76 10.76
CA ASN A 112 3.43 2.15 10.70
C ASN A 112 2.77 2.47 9.36
N PRO A 113 3.16 1.79 8.26
CA PRO A 113 2.63 2.10 6.95
C PRO A 113 1.16 1.68 6.85
N ILE A 114 0.34 2.55 6.26
CA ILE A 114 -1.09 2.33 6.05
C ILE A 114 -1.43 2.81 4.64
N SER A 115 -2.24 2.03 3.93
CA SER A 115 -2.76 2.43 2.63
C SER A 115 -4.26 2.23 2.61
N GLU A 116 -5.00 3.32 2.44
CA GLU A 116 -6.46 3.35 2.34
C GLU A 116 -6.87 3.86 0.96
N TYR A 117 -7.80 3.14 0.34
CA TYR A 117 -8.34 3.46 -0.97
C TYR A 117 -9.86 3.32 -0.91
N VAL A 118 -10.57 4.35 -1.35
CA VAL A 118 -12.02 4.39 -1.40
C VAL A 118 -12.43 4.83 -2.81
N TYR A 119 -13.27 4.03 -3.45
CA TYR A 119 -13.82 4.31 -4.78
C TYR A 119 -15.33 4.15 -4.74
N LEU A 120 -16.05 5.12 -5.28
CA LEU A 120 -17.49 5.10 -5.46
C LEU A 120 -17.80 4.95 -6.95
N TYR A 121 -18.50 3.89 -7.31
CA TYR A 121 -18.91 3.61 -8.68
C TYR A 121 -20.42 3.74 -8.83
N ASP A 122 -20.83 4.31 -9.95
CA ASP A 122 -22.18 4.10 -10.50
C ASP A 122 -22.17 2.81 -11.33
N VAL A 123 -23.13 1.91 -11.11
CA VAL A 123 -23.15 0.57 -11.70
C VAL A 123 -24.51 0.31 -12.33
N ASN A 124 -24.51 -0.03 -13.63
CA ASN A 124 -25.70 -0.24 -14.46
C ASN A 124 -25.71 -1.63 -15.11
#